data_AF-A0A101PD44-F1
#
_entry.id   AF-A0A101PD44-F1
#
_cell.length_a   1.000
_cell.length_b   1.000
_cell.length_c   1.000
_cell.angle_alpha   90.00
_cell.angle_beta   90.00
_cell.angle_gamma   90.00
#
_symmetry.space_group_name_H-M   'P 1'
#
loop_
_entity.id
_entity.type
_entity.pdbx_description
1 polymer ?
#
loop_
_entity_poly.entity_id
_entity_poly.type
_entity_poly.pdbx_seq_one_letter_code
_entity_poly.pdbx_strand_id
1 'polypeptide(L)'
;MVLDPNLCLDVPEGFDDSDAETGVHPMARKLFLATTAADAFRKAHEWVREQKIRLSDVSWDFFHDEDEPYCLSIYFTFELDPEDT
;
A
#
# COMPACT_ATOMS: atom_id res chain seq x y z
N MET A 1 6.25 -13.34 -14.22
CA MET A 1 5.18 -14.21 -13.62
C MET A 1 3.88 -14.19 -14.45
N VAL A 2 3.08 -15.27 -14.50
CA VAL A 2 1.69 -15.18 -15.01
C VAL A 2 0.81 -14.66 -13.87
N LEU A 3 0.44 -13.38 -13.92
CA LEU A 3 -0.48 -12.78 -12.96
C LEU A 3 -1.87 -13.40 -13.15
N ASP A 4 -2.52 -13.83 -12.07
CA ASP A 4 -3.92 -14.26 -12.12
C ASP A 4 -4.77 -13.06 -12.55
N PRO A 5 -5.47 -13.12 -13.70
CA PRO A 5 -6.25 -11.99 -14.19
C PRO A 5 -7.37 -11.57 -13.23
N ASN A 6 -7.79 -12.43 -12.30
CA ASN A 6 -8.79 -12.09 -11.27
C ASN A 6 -8.21 -11.30 -10.08
N LEU A 7 -6.88 -11.15 -10.02
CA LEU A 7 -6.18 -10.38 -8.99
C LEU A 7 -5.62 -9.05 -9.52
N CYS A 8 -5.94 -8.70 -10.77
CA CYS A 8 -5.59 -7.44 -11.38
C CYS A 8 -6.71 -6.40 -11.17
N LEU A 9 -6.34 -5.13 -11.07
CA LEU A 9 -7.30 -4.03 -11.16
C LEU A 9 -7.64 -3.81 -12.63
N ASP A 10 -8.93 -3.75 -12.95
CA ASP A 10 -9.38 -3.36 -14.29
C ASP A 10 -9.04 -1.90 -14.55
N VAL A 11 -8.17 -1.66 -15.53
CA VAL A 11 -7.92 -0.32 -16.06
C VAL A 11 -9.06 0.03 -17.02
N PRO A 12 -9.75 1.18 -16.86
CA PRO A 12 -10.85 1.56 -17.74
C PRO A 12 -10.44 1.57 -19.22
N GLU A 13 -11.34 1.10 -20.08
CA GLU A 13 -11.13 1.13 -21.53
C GLU A 13 -10.89 2.58 -22.01
N GLY A 14 -9.72 2.83 -22.61
CA GLY A 14 -9.32 4.16 -23.09
C GLY A 14 -8.55 5.02 -22.09
N PHE A 15 -8.18 4.49 -20.92
CA PHE A 15 -7.22 5.16 -20.04
C PHE A 15 -5.82 5.15 -20.68
N ASP A 16 -5.26 6.35 -20.88
CA ASP A 16 -3.91 6.51 -21.44
C ASP A 16 -2.88 6.50 -20.30
N ASP A 17 -2.32 5.33 -20.03
CA ASP A 17 -1.23 5.12 -19.07
C ASP A 17 0.17 5.17 -19.71
N SER A 18 0.27 5.61 -20.98
CA SER A 18 1.51 5.57 -21.74
C SER A 18 2.50 6.68 -21.36
N ASP A 19 2.03 7.75 -20.70
CA ASP A 19 2.88 8.83 -20.18
C ASP A 19 3.46 8.42 -18.81
N ALA A 20 4.78 8.49 -18.69
CA ALA A 20 5.50 8.13 -17.48
C ALA A 20 5.15 9.01 -16.26
N GLU A 21 4.64 10.23 -16.46
CA GLU A 21 4.19 11.11 -15.37
C GLU A 21 2.72 10.87 -14.96
N THR A 22 1.90 10.29 -15.84
CA THR A 22 0.48 9.99 -15.56
C THR A 22 0.16 8.49 -15.53
N GLY A 23 1.19 7.65 -15.63
CA GLY A 23 1.08 6.20 -15.60
C GLY A 23 0.47 5.72 -14.28
N VAL A 24 -0.45 4.77 -14.39
CA VAL A 24 -1.03 4.11 -13.21
C VAL A 24 -0.14 2.94 -12.84
N HIS A 25 0.43 3.00 -11.65
CA HIS A 25 1.23 1.92 -11.10
C HIS A 25 0.43 1.15 -10.06
N PRO A 26 0.42 -0.20 -10.12
CA PRO A 26 -0.19 -0.98 -9.06
C PRO A 26 0.52 -0.67 -7.73
N MET A 27 -0.26 -0.29 -6.73
CA MET A 27 0.22 0.13 -5.42
C MET A 27 -0.52 -0.65 -4.34
N ALA A 28 0.22 -1.30 -3.45
CA ALA A 28 -0.38 -1.93 -2.28
C ALA A 28 -0.63 -0.88 -1.20
N ARG A 29 -1.74 -1.01 -0.49
CA ARG A 29 -2.05 -0.22 0.72
C ARG A 29 -2.21 -1.16 1.91
N LYS A 30 -1.58 -0.85 3.03
CA LYS A 30 -1.79 -1.55 4.31
C LYS A 30 -2.22 -0.58 5.39
N LEU A 31 -3.23 -0.97 6.17
CA LEU A 31 -3.76 -0.21 7.30
C LEU A 31 -3.19 -0.72 8.62
N PHE A 32 -2.81 0.20 9.49
CA PHE A 32 -2.41 -0.06 10.87
C PHE A 32 -3.36 0.68 11.81
N LEU A 33 -4.38 -0.05 12.27
CA LEU A 33 -5.33 0.40 13.28
C LEU A 33 -4.70 0.32 14.67
N ALA A 34 -4.99 1.28 15.54
CA ALA A 34 -4.57 1.25 16.94
C ALA A 34 -5.44 2.11 17.85
N THR A 35 -5.36 1.84 19.16
CA THR A 35 -5.98 2.66 20.21
C THR A 35 -5.20 3.94 20.52
N THR A 36 -3.92 4.01 20.14
CA THR A 36 -3.08 5.20 20.26
C THR A 36 -2.31 5.48 18.98
N ALA A 37 -1.96 6.74 18.75
CA ALA A 37 -1.18 7.08 17.57
C ALA A 37 0.21 6.43 17.57
N ALA A 38 0.87 6.41 18.74
CA ALA A 38 2.18 5.78 18.89
C ALA A 38 2.14 4.28 18.54
N ASP A 39 1.06 3.58 18.90
CA ASP A 39 0.91 2.16 18.57
C ASP A 39 0.72 1.91 17.07
N ALA A 40 0.00 2.78 16.35
CA ALA A 40 -0.12 2.67 14.89
C ALA A 40 1.27 2.76 14.22
N PHE A 41 2.09 3.73 14.62
CA PHE A 41 3.47 3.85 14.14
C PHE A 41 4.36 2.69 14.54
N ARG A 42 4.24 2.19 15.78
CA ARG A 42 5.00 1.02 16.24
C ARG A 42 4.66 -0.22 15.42
N LYS A 43 3.36 -0.53 15.24
CA LYS A 43 2.88 -1.65 14.42
C LYS A 43 3.38 -1.54 12.98
N ALA A 44 3.35 -0.33 12.41
CA ALA A 44 3.87 -0.08 11.06
C ALA A 44 5.37 -0.32 10.97
N HIS A 45 6.16 0.20 11.93
CA HIS A 45 7.60 0.02 11.97
C HIS A 45 8.00 -1.46 12.12
N GLU A 46 7.34 -2.19 13.04
CA GLU A 46 7.57 -3.63 13.23
C GLU A 46 7.33 -4.40 11.92
N TRP A 47 6.23 -4.10 11.22
CA TRP A 47 5.92 -4.75 9.97
C TRP A 47 6.91 -4.37 8.85
N VAL A 48 7.18 -3.07 8.64
CA VAL A 48 8.09 -2.60 7.57
C VAL A 48 9.48 -3.22 7.69
N ARG A 49 9.98 -3.41 8.93
CA ARG A 49 11.27 -4.04 9.18
C ARG A 49 11.39 -5.47 8.60
N GLU A 50 10.28 -6.16 8.47
CA GLU A 50 10.23 -7.56 8.00
C GLU A 50 9.99 -7.69 6.49
N GLN A 51 9.68 -6.59 5.80
CA GLN A 51 9.28 -6.61 4.39
C GLN A 51 10.33 -5.96 3.49
N LYS A 52 10.51 -6.52 2.30
CA LYS A 52 11.32 -5.92 1.24
C LYS A 52 10.42 -5.08 0.32
N ILE A 53 10.19 -3.85 0.73
CA ILE A 53 9.26 -2.93 0.07
C ILE A 53 9.89 -1.56 -0.14
N ARG A 54 9.43 -0.87 -1.17
CA ARG A 54 9.65 0.56 -1.36
C ARG A 54 8.42 1.30 -0.87
N LEU A 55 8.57 2.09 0.19
CA LEU A 55 7.51 2.97 0.69
C LEU A 55 7.35 4.16 -0.26
N SER A 56 6.12 4.37 -0.76
CA SER A 56 5.77 5.46 -1.66
C SER A 56 5.13 6.63 -0.93
N ASP A 57 4.22 6.34 0.01
CA ASP A 57 3.52 7.38 0.77
C ASP A 57 2.93 6.85 2.09
N VAL A 58 2.50 7.75 2.96
CA VAL A 58 1.74 7.46 4.18
C VAL A 58 0.54 8.40 4.31
N SER A 59 -0.58 7.89 4.83
CA SER A 59 -1.72 8.74 5.19
C SER A 59 -2.20 8.45 6.61
N TRP A 60 -2.82 9.45 7.22
CA TRP A 60 -3.32 9.38 8.60
C TRP A 60 -4.83 9.63 8.63
N ASP A 61 -5.56 8.70 9.24
CA ASP A 61 -7.01 8.76 9.38
C ASP A 61 -7.42 8.54 10.84
N PHE A 62 -8.64 8.98 11.18
CA PHE A 62 -9.28 8.70 12.46
C PHE A 62 -10.70 8.18 12.22
N PHE A 63 -11.01 6.98 12.70
CA PHE A 63 -12.30 6.34 12.55
C PHE A 63 -13.12 6.54 13.83
N HIS A 64 -14.12 7.40 13.76
CA HIS A 64 -15.03 7.65 14.87
C HIS A 64 -15.82 6.38 15.22
N ASP A 65 -16.07 6.20 16.52
CA ASP A 65 -16.87 5.10 17.08
C ASP A 65 -16.27 3.69 16.91
N GLU A 66 -15.00 3.58 16.51
CA GLU A 66 -14.26 2.32 16.41
C GLU A 66 -13.36 2.06 17.64
N ASP A 67 -13.15 0.79 17.99
CA ASP A 67 -12.30 0.38 19.12
C ASP A 67 -10.81 0.76 18.92
N GLU A 68 -10.33 0.70 17.68
CA GLU A 68 -8.98 1.13 17.27
C GLU A 68 -9.08 2.30 16.28
N PRO A 69 -9.34 3.53 16.75
CA PRO A 69 -9.75 4.63 15.88
C PRO A 69 -8.58 5.27 15.12
N TYR A 70 -7.34 5.11 15.57
CA TYR A 70 -6.17 5.67 14.89
C TYR A 70 -5.72 4.77 13.75
N CYS A 71 -5.66 5.31 12.53
CA CYS A 71 -5.26 4.55 11.36
C CYS A 71 -4.07 5.20 10.66
N LEU A 72 -2.93 4.52 10.65
CA LEU A 72 -1.83 4.81 9.74
C LEU A 72 -1.98 3.92 8.50
N SER A 73 -2.09 4.53 7.32
CA SER A 73 -1.99 3.80 6.05
C SER A 73 -0.58 3.97 5.49
N ILE A 74 -0.04 2.90 4.92
CA ILE A 74 1.17 2.97 4.09
C ILE A 74 0.85 2.50 2.68
N TYR A 75 1.45 3.17 1.70
CA TYR A 75 1.36 2.85 0.28
C TYR A 75 2.75 2.43 -0.19
N PHE A 76 2.86 1.24 -0.78
CA PHE A 76 4.14 0.65 -1.10
C PHE A 76 4.08 -0.29 -2.30
N THR A 77 5.25 -0.52 -2.90
CA THR A 77 5.48 -1.59 -3.87
C THR A 77 6.44 -2.62 -3.27
N PHE A 78 6.26 -3.90 -3.63
CA PHE A 78 7.23 -4.93 -3.30
C PHE A 78 8.44 -4.79 -4.22
N GLU A 79 9.64 -4.81 -3.65
CA GLU A 79 10.86 -4.89 -4.45
C GLU A 79 11.11 -6.36 -4.77
N LEU A 80 10.63 -6.79 -5.94
CA LEU A 80 10.93 -8.11 -6.49
C LEU A 80 12.40 -8.16 -6.91
N ASP A 81 13.04 -9.31 -6.72
CA ASP A 81 14.36 -9.51 -7.28
C ASP A 81 14.27 -9.53 -8.82
N PRO A 82 15.31 -9.09 -9.55
CA PRO A 82 15.28 -8.97 -11.01
C PRO A 82 14.94 -10.28 -11.76
N GLU A 83 15.08 -11.42 -11.09
CA GLU A 83 14.76 -12.74 -11.64
C GLU A 83 13.28 -13.12 -11.46
N ASP A 84 12.51 -12.36 -10.66
CA ASP A 84 11.11 -12.61 -10.32
C ASP A 84 10.11 -11.72 -11.09
N THR A 85 10.58 -10.74 -11.87
CA THR A 85 9.75 -9.88 -12.73
C THR A 85 9.35 -10.59 -14.03
#